data_AF-A0A7J9CY09-F1
#
_entry.id   AF-A0A7J9CY09-F1
#
_cell.length_a   1.000
_cell.length_b   1.000
_cell.length_c   1.000
_cell.angle_alpha   90.00
_cell.angle_beta   90.00
_cell.angle_gamma   90.00
#
_symmetry.space_group_name_H-M   'P 1'
#
loop_
_entity.id
_entity.type
_entity.pdbx_description
1 polymer ?
#
loop_
_entity_poly.entity_id
_entity_poly.type
_entity_poly.pdbx_seq_one_letter_code
_entity_poly.pdbx_strand_id
1 'polypeptide(L)'
;AYLTKHPEHVGDTFYKSIPDPLYWPTFVVAVAASIIASQAMISGAFSIISQSLTLGCFPRVKVVHTSTEYEGQVYIPEVNYMLMIACVAVTVGFRTTENIGHAYGIAVVAVMVITTCMVTLIMLVIWKTNILWIALFCVFFGTIETIYLSSVLYKFVEGGYLPLVFSLILMTIMGIWHYVHQKRYEFELNNKVSKEYIKQLVEDPKINRVPGIGLLYSELVQGIPPIFPHFISSIPSIHSVLIFVSIKKLPISKVTPEERFLFRHVEPREYRMFRCVVRYGYKDFMGTPVEFEQQ
;
A
#
# COMPACT_ATOMS: atom_id res chain seq x y z
N ALA A 1 -4.10 -20.53 -36.98
CA ALA A 1 -3.48 -20.77 -38.31
C ALA A 1 -2.44 -21.90 -38.25
N TYR A 2 -1.33 -21.76 -37.51
CA TYR A 2 -0.31 -22.82 -37.42
C TYR A 2 -0.81 -24.10 -36.71
N LEU A 3 -1.42 -23.96 -35.53
CA LEU A 3 -2.02 -25.08 -34.78
C LEU A 3 -3.14 -25.81 -35.53
N THR A 4 -3.80 -25.13 -36.46
CA THR A 4 -4.84 -25.73 -37.30
C THR A 4 -4.27 -26.79 -38.25
N LYS A 5 -2.98 -26.67 -38.60
CA LYS A 5 -2.25 -27.65 -39.44
C LYS A 5 -1.39 -28.61 -38.62
N HIS A 6 -0.93 -28.20 -37.44
CA HIS A 6 -0.08 -29.00 -36.56
C HIS A 6 -0.65 -29.04 -35.13
N PRO A 7 -1.72 -29.83 -34.89
CA PRO A 7 -2.37 -29.91 -33.59
C PRO A 7 -1.47 -30.53 -32.51
N GLU A 8 -0.48 -31.35 -32.90
CA GLU A 8 0.50 -31.96 -32.00
C GLU A 8 1.43 -30.94 -31.29
N HIS A 9 1.52 -29.70 -31.80
CA HIS A 9 2.55 -28.73 -31.40
C HIS A 9 2.14 -27.77 -30.28
N VAL A 10 1.09 -28.06 -29.51
CA VAL A 10 0.50 -27.15 -28.51
C VAL A 10 1.55 -26.53 -27.57
N GLY A 11 2.44 -27.34 -26.98
CA GLY A 11 3.42 -26.88 -25.97
C GLY A 11 4.45 -25.88 -26.49
N ASP A 12 4.94 -26.04 -27.72
CA ASP A 12 6.00 -25.21 -28.31
C ASP A 12 5.51 -24.38 -29.51
N THR A 13 4.20 -24.15 -29.60
CA THR A 13 3.56 -23.52 -30.77
C THR A 13 4.22 -22.21 -31.15
N PHE A 14 4.52 -21.36 -30.15
CA PHE A 14 5.07 -20.03 -30.39
C PHE A 14 6.38 -20.12 -31.17
N TYR A 15 7.32 -20.93 -30.69
CA TYR A 15 8.63 -21.09 -31.32
C TYR A 15 8.58 -21.89 -32.62
N LYS A 16 7.76 -22.95 -32.69
CA LYS A 16 7.62 -23.78 -33.90
C LYS A 16 6.87 -23.10 -35.03
N SER A 17 6.10 -22.05 -34.74
CA SER A 17 5.38 -21.26 -35.74
C SER A 17 6.25 -20.24 -36.48
N ILE A 18 7.48 -20.01 -36.02
CA ILE A 18 8.39 -19.00 -36.56
C ILE A 18 9.29 -19.61 -37.65
N PRO A 19 9.46 -18.97 -38.81
CA PRO A 19 10.42 -19.41 -39.82
C PRO A 19 11.86 -19.44 -39.30
N ASP A 20 12.66 -20.44 -39.70
CA ASP A 20 14.02 -20.67 -39.18
C ASP A 20 14.94 -19.43 -39.14
N PRO A 21 14.96 -18.54 -40.17
CA PRO A 21 15.81 -17.35 -40.14
C PRO A 21 15.40 -16.30 -39.09
N LEU A 22 14.12 -16.30 -38.69
CA LEU A 22 13.55 -15.32 -37.77
C LEU A 22 13.53 -15.82 -36.31
N TYR A 23 13.85 -17.10 -36.08
CA TYR A 23 13.85 -17.69 -34.75
C TYR A 23 14.69 -16.89 -33.73
N TRP A 24 15.96 -16.62 -34.06
CA TRP A 24 16.89 -15.92 -33.16
C TRP A 24 16.46 -14.48 -32.84
N PRO A 25 16.08 -13.64 -33.83
CA PRO A 25 15.51 -12.33 -33.55
C PRO A 25 14.28 -12.37 -32.65
N THR A 26 13.32 -13.26 -32.93
CA THR A 26 12.10 -13.37 -32.13
C THR A 26 12.39 -13.89 -30.73
N PHE A 27 13.33 -14.82 -30.56
CA PHE A 27 13.76 -15.31 -29.26
C PHE A 27 14.31 -14.17 -28.38
N VAL A 28 15.20 -13.34 -28.92
CA VAL A 28 15.76 -12.18 -28.19
C VAL A 28 14.65 -11.20 -27.78
N VAL A 29 13.73 -10.89 -28.70
CA VAL A 29 12.60 -10.00 -28.40
C VAL A 29 11.67 -10.60 -27.34
N ALA A 30 11.38 -11.90 -27.41
CA ALA A 30 10.53 -12.58 -26.43
C ALA A 30 11.15 -12.54 -25.02
N VAL A 31 12.45 -12.82 -24.90
CA VAL A 31 13.17 -12.73 -23.62
C VAL A 31 13.19 -11.30 -23.09
N ALA A 32 13.48 -10.30 -23.93
CA ALA A 32 13.44 -8.90 -23.54
C ALA A 32 12.05 -8.48 -23.06
N ALA A 33 10.99 -8.89 -23.76
CA ALA A 33 9.61 -8.63 -23.35
C ALA A 33 9.27 -9.28 -22.01
N SER A 34 9.72 -10.52 -21.75
CA SER A 34 9.55 -11.18 -20.45
C SER A 34 10.25 -10.44 -19.31
N ILE A 35 11.46 -9.92 -19.54
CA ILE A 35 12.19 -9.12 -18.55
C ILE A 35 11.44 -7.82 -18.24
N ILE A 36 10.98 -7.10 -19.28
CA ILE A 36 10.22 -5.85 -19.11
C ILE A 36 8.90 -6.09 -18.36
N ALA A 37 8.18 -7.15 -18.72
CA ALA A 37 6.94 -7.53 -18.04
C ALA A 37 7.19 -7.86 -16.56
N SER A 38 8.28 -8.57 -16.23
CA SER A 38 8.66 -8.86 -14.84
C SER A 38 8.95 -7.57 -14.05
N GLN A 39 9.70 -6.63 -14.64
CA GLN A 39 10.00 -5.34 -14.01
C GLN A 39 8.74 -4.49 -13.76
N ALA A 40 7.80 -4.49 -14.71
CA ALA A 40 6.52 -3.80 -14.55
C ALA A 40 5.70 -4.40 -13.39
N MET A 41 5.67 -5.73 -13.25
CA MET A 41 4.97 -6.40 -12.13
C MET A 41 5.61 -6.08 -10.77
N ILE A 42 6.94 -6.10 -10.67
CA ILE A 42 7.66 -5.77 -9.43
C ILE A 42 7.37 -4.32 -9.02
N SER A 43 7.46 -3.37 -9.96
CA SER A 43 7.17 -1.96 -9.72
C SER A 43 5.70 -1.72 -9.31
N GLY A 44 4.78 -2.45 -9.95
CA GLY A 44 3.35 -2.44 -9.57
C GLY A 44 3.13 -2.94 -8.14
N ALA A 45 3.81 -4.01 -7.72
CA ALA A 45 3.74 -4.53 -6.36
C ALA A 45 4.22 -3.50 -5.32
N PHE A 46 5.34 -2.81 -5.57
CA PHE A 46 5.82 -1.75 -4.68
C PHE A 46 4.82 -0.60 -4.54
N SER A 47 4.16 -0.23 -5.64
CA SER A 47 3.13 0.81 -5.63
C SER A 47 1.93 0.41 -4.76
N ILE A 48 1.44 -0.82 -4.90
CA ILE A 48 0.31 -1.34 -4.10
C ILE A 48 0.66 -1.42 -2.61
N ILE A 49 1.87 -1.88 -2.27
CA ILE A 49 2.33 -1.94 -0.86
C ILE A 49 2.47 -0.53 -0.28
N SER A 50 3.04 0.43 -1.02
CA SER A 50 3.17 1.82 -0.58
C SER A 50 1.82 2.48 -0.28
N GLN A 51 0.82 2.23 -1.13
CA GLN A 51 -0.56 2.64 -0.90
C GLN A 51 -1.16 1.96 0.34
N SER A 52 -0.91 0.66 0.52
CA SER A 52 -1.39 -0.10 1.69
C SER A 52 -0.80 0.39 3.01
N LEU A 53 0.48 0.80 3.02
CA LEU A 53 1.14 1.44 4.17
C LEU A 53 0.48 2.76 4.54
N THR A 54 0.13 3.56 3.54
CA THR A 54 -0.57 4.84 3.70
C THR A 54 -1.95 4.66 4.34
N LEU A 55 -2.62 3.54 4.06
CA LEU A 55 -3.89 3.17 4.67
C LEU A 55 -3.75 2.50 6.06
N GLY A 56 -2.51 2.23 6.52
CA GLY A 56 -2.26 1.54 7.77
C GLY A 56 -2.63 0.05 7.76
N CYS A 57 -2.81 -0.54 6.58
CA CYS A 57 -3.22 -1.94 6.40
C CYS A 57 -2.04 -2.90 6.18
N PHE A 58 -0.81 -2.42 6.22
CA PHE A 58 0.39 -3.23 6.00
C PHE A 58 1.47 -2.96 7.06
N PRO A 59 2.25 -3.98 7.47
CA PRO A 59 3.40 -3.81 8.35
C PRO A 59 4.35 -2.72 7.89
N ARG A 60 4.91 -1.93 8.82
CA ARG A 60 5.87 -0.87 8.47
C ARG A 60 7.10 -1.49 7.82
N VAL A 61 7.32 -1.21 6.55
CA VAL A 61 8.51 -1.61 5.79
C VAL A 61 9.29 -0.37 5.36
N LYS A 62 10.61 -0.50 5.16
CA LYS A 62 11.44 0.60 4.69
C LYS A 62 11.11 0.93 3.22
N VAL A 63 10.50 2.08 3.00
CA VAL A 63 10.24 2.61 1.67
C VAL A 63 11.39 3.54 1.26
N VAL A 64 12.06 3.22 0.17
CA VAL A 64 13.10 4.06 -0.44
C VAL A 64 12.50 4.68 -1.69
N HIS A 65 12.44 6.01 -1.72
CA HIS A 65 12.03 6.74 -2.92
C HIS A 65 13.24 6.86 -3.85
N THR A 66 13.17 6.21 -5.01
CA THR A 66 14.30 6.12 -5.95
C THR A 66 14.44 7.38 -6.81
N SER A 67 13.39 8.20 -6.90
CA SER A 67 13.42 9.49 -7.59
C SER A 67 12.69 10.57 -6.79
N THR A 68 13.24 11.77 -6.86
CA THR A 68 12.70 13.00 -6.25
C THR A 68 11.54 13.60 -7.04
N GLU A 69 11.42 13.26 -8.34
CA GLU A 69 10.45 13.84 -9.28
C GLU A 69 9.20 12.97 -9.48
N TYR A 70 9.33 11.65 -9.31
CA TYR A 70 8.24 10.70 -9.58
C TYR A 70 7.87 9.89 -8.33
N GLU A 71 6.74 10.25 -7.70
CA GLU A 71 6.19 9.53 -6.54
C GLU A 71 5.92 8.03 -6.82
N GLY A 72 5.78 7.63 -8.08
CA GLY A 72 5.59 6.24 -8.51
C GLY A 72 6.87 5.39 -8.52
N GLN A 73 8.06 6.00 -8.38
CA GLN A 73 9.32 5.26 -8.32
C GLN A 73 9.65 4.88 -6.88
N VAL A 74 8.95 3.85 -6.41
CA VAL A 74 9.05 3.33 -5.05
C VAL A 74 9.86 2.03 -5.08
N TYR A 75 10.92 1.96 -4.27
CA TYR A 75 11.68 0.74 -4.04
C TYR A 75 11.52 0.27 -2.60
N ILE A 76 11.15 -0.99 -2.42
CA ILE A 76 10.98 -1.61 -1.10
C ILE A 76 11.88 -2.85 -1.04
N PRO A 77 13.08 -2.75 -0.43
CA PRO A 77 14.06 -3.85 -0.44
C PRO A 77 13.51 -5.16 0.11
N GLU A 78 12.78 -5.10 1.23
CA GLU A 78 12.21 -6.27 1.90
C GLU A 78 11.22 -7.03 1.00
N VAL A 79 10.35 -6.29 0.31
CA VAL A 79 9.38 -6.86 -0.64
C VAL A 79 10.10 -7.45 -1.85
N ASN A 80 11.17 -6.82 -2.33
CA ASN A 80 11.96 -7.34 -3.43
C ASN A 80 12.58 -8.72 -3.10
N TYR A 81 13.19 -8.86 -1.92
CA TYR A 81 13.72 -10.14 -1.46
C TYR A 81 12.62 -11.18 -1.24
N MET A 82 11.48 -10.78 -0.69
CA MET A 82 10.32 -11.66 -0.52
C MET A 82 9.79 -12.16 -1.87
N LEU A 83 9.65 -11.28 -2.87
CA LEU A 83 9.25 -11.64 -4.23
C LEU A 83 10.26 -12.59 -4.88
N MET A 84 11.57 -12.32 -4.73
CA MET A 84 12.62 -13.21 -5.23
C MET A 84 12.49 -14.62 -4.64
N ILE A 85 12.37 -14.75 -3.31
CA ILE A 85 12.22 -16.05 -2.64
C ILE A 85 10.93 -16.75 -3.10
N ALA A 86 9.81 -16.02 -3.20
CA ALA A 86 8.54 -16.56 -3.66
C ALA A 86 8.63 -17.06 -5.11
N CYS A 87 9.26 -16.30 -6.02
CA CYS A 87 9.47 -16.70 -7.41
C CYS A 87 10.31 -17.97 -7.52
N VAL A 88 11.41 -18.07 -6.75
CA VAL A 88 12.25 -19.28 -6.72
C VAL A 88 11.47 -20.47 -6.17
N ALA A 89 10.73 -20.29 -5.07
CA ALA A 89 9.93 -21.34 -4.46
C ALA A 89 8.83 -21.87 -5.41
N VAL A 90 8.11 -20.98 -6.10
CA VAL A 90 7.08 -21.37 -7.08
C VAL A 90 7.72 -22.09 -8.27
N THR A 91 8.86 -21.61 -8.79
CA THR A 91 9.57 -22.24 -9.92
C THR A 91 10.02 -23.65 -9.57
N VAL A 92 10.61 -23.85 -8.38
CA VAL A 92 11.07 -25.16 -7.89
C VAL A 92 9.91 -26.09 -7.56
N GLY A 93 8.82 -25.55 -7.00
CA GLY A 93 7.64 -26.33 -6.60
C GLY A 93 6.82 -26.85 -7.77
N PHE A 94 6.59 -26.01 -8.79
CA PHE A 94 5.73 -26.36 -9.91
C PHE A 94 6.49 -27.10 -11.03
N ARG A 95 7.79 -26.82 -11.20
CA ARG A 95 8.74 -27.43 -12.18
C ARG A 95 8.37 -27.30 -13.66
N THR A 96 7.10 -27.19 -14.02
CA THR A 96 6.59 -27.06 -15.39
C THR A 96 5.87 -25.73 -15.57
N THR A 97 6.08 -25.12 -16.74
CA THR A 97 5.46 -23.83 -17.11
C THR A 97 3.93 -23.94 -17.24
N GLU A 98 3.43 -25.11 -17.63
CA GLU A 98 1.99 -25.37 -17.77
C GLU A 98 1.25 -25.24 -16.42
N ASN A 99 1.77 -25.89 -15.38
CA ASN A 99 1.16 -25.83 -14.05
C ASN A 99 1.19 -24.41 -13.45
N ILE A 100 2.28 -23.66 -13.69
CA ILE A 100 2.37 -22.24 -13.31
C ILE A 100 1.32 -21.41 -14.07
N GLY A 101 1.13 -21.70 -15.36
CA GLY A 101 0.12 -21.04 -16.20
C GLY A 101 -1.31 -21.27 -15.71
N HIS A 102 -1.62 -22.48 -15.23
CA HIS A 102 -2.92 -22.82 -14.65
C HIS A 102 -3.22 -22.00 -13.38
N ALA A 103 -2.23 -21.90 -12.49
CA ALA A 103 -2.31 -21.06 -11.29
C ALA A 103 -2.55 -19.58 -11.65
N TYR A 104 -1.74 -19.04 -12.56
CA TYR A 104 -1.85 -17.65 -13.01
C TYR A 104 -3.22 -17.33 -13.62
N GLY A 105 -3.74 -18.21 -14.47
CA GLY A 105 -5.04 -18.02 -15.13
C GLY A 105 -6.19 -17.82 -14.15
N ILE A 106 -6.28 -18.68 -13.12
CA ILE A 106 -7.35 -18.57 -12.11
C ILE A 106 -7.26 -17.25 -11.33
N ALA A 107 -6.06 -16.84 -10.94
CA ALA A 107 -5.83 -15.60 -10.21
C ALA A 107 -6.25 -14.37 -11.03
N VAL A 108 -5.86 -14.30 -12.30
CA VAL A 108 -6.17 -13.17 -13.18
C VAL A 108 -7.66 -13.02 -13.41
N VAL A 109 -8.36 -14.13 -13.70
CA VAL A 109 -9.82 -14.08 -13.94
C VAL A 109 -10.57 -13.69 -12.67
N ALA A 110 -10.15 -14.19 -11.50
CA ALA A 110 -10.73 -13.79 -10.23
C ALA A 110 -10.57 -12.28 -9.99
N VAL A 111 -9.40 -11.71 -10.29
CA VAL A 111 -9.16 -10.26 -10.20
C VAL A 111 -10.02 -9.50 -11.20
N MET A 112 -10.17 -9.98 -12.44
CA MET A 112 -11.04 -9.36 -13.45
C MET A 112 -12.48 -9.25 -12.95
N VAL A 113 -13.05 -10.35 -12.42
CA VAL A 113 -14.39 -10.36 -11.84
C VAL A 113 -14.52 -9.35 -10.70
N ILE A 114 -13.56 -9.33 -9.77
CA ILE A 114 -13.55 -8.36 -8.66
C ILE A 114 -13.51 -6.91 -9.19
N THR A 115 -12.69 -6.63 -10.21
CA THR A 115 -12.60 -5.30 -10.79
C THR A 115 -13.88 -4.90 -11.51
N THR A 116 -14.53 -5.80 -12.25
CA THR A 116 -15.82 -5.56 -12.90
C THR A 116 -16.90 -5.25 -11.87
N CYS A 117 -16.92 -5.97 -10.74
CA CYS A 117 -17.80 -5.65 -9.61
C CYS A 117 -17.49 -4.26 -9.01
N MET A 118 -16.22 -3.92 -8.76
CA MET A 118 -15.83 -2.62 -8.23
C MET A 118 -16.18 -1.46 -9.17
N VAL A 119 -15.93 -1.59 -10.47
CA VAL A 119 -16.27 -0.57 -11.46
C VAL A 119 -17.78 -0.40 -11.56
N THR A 120 -18.55 -1.49 -11.49
CA THR A 120 -20.02 -1.45 -11.41
C THR A 120 -20.51 -0.65 -10.20
N LEU A 121 -19.89 -0.86 -9.02
CA LEU A 121 -20.20 -0.08 -7.81
C LEU A 121 -19.83 1.40 -7.97
N ILE A 122 -18.68 1.71 -8.58
CA ILE A 122 -18.25 3.09 -8.87
C ILE A 122 -19.24 3.79 -9.80
N MET A 123 -19.68 3.13 -10.87
CA MET A 123 -20.66 3.69 -11.81
C MET A 123 -21.99 4.00 -11.12
N LEU A 124 -22.41 3.16 -10.18
CA LEU A 124 -23.66 3.31 -9.43
C LEU A 124 -23.57 4.44 -8.38
N VAL A 125 -22.53 4.42 -7.54
CA VAL A 125 -22.43 5.30 -6.36
C VAL A 125 -21.81 6.66 -6.69
N ILE A 126 -20.72 6.66 -7.48
CA ILE A 126 -19.92 7.86 -7.72
C ILE A 126 -20.37 8.57 -8.99
N TRP A 127 -20.43 7.86 -10.12
CA TRP A 127 -20.76 8.48 -11.42
C TRP A 127 -22.26 8.68 -11.63
N LYS A 128 -23.11 7.96 -10.89
CA LYS A 128 -24.58 8.03 -10.97
C LYS A 128 -25.08 7.93 -12.42
N THR A 129 -24.48 7.05 -13.21
CA THR A 129 -24.83 6.84 -14.61
C THR A 129 -26.20 6.16 -14.75
N ASN A 130 -26.84 6.26 -15.91
CA ASN A 130 -28.12 5.59 -16.16
C ASN A 130 -27.99 4.07 -15.94
N ILE A 131 -28.94 3.50 -15.20
CA ILE A 131 -29.02 2.08 -14.82
C ILE A 131 -28.90 1.16 -16.04
N LEU A 132 -29.42 1.57 -17.20
CA LEU A 132 -29.34 0.76 -18.43
C LEU A 132 -27.89 0.56 -18.90
N TRP A 133 -27.05 1.59 -18.84
CA TRP A 133 -25.63 1.49 -19.22
C TRP A 133 -24.84 0.66 -18.21
N ILE A 134 -25.17 0.78 -16.93
CA ILE A 134 -24.57 -0.04 -15.86
C ILE A 134 -24.91 -1.52 -16.06
N ALA A 135 -26.18 -1.81 -16.33
CA ALA A 135 -26.65 -3.17 -16.60
C ALA A 135 -25.97 -3.75 -17.85
N LEU A 136 -25.88 -2.97 -18.94
CA LEU A 136 -25.21 -3.39 -20.16
C LEU A 136 -23.73 -3.73 -19.91
N PHE A 137 -23.00 -2.86 -19.22
CA PHE A 137 -21.60 -3.11 -18.85
C PHE A 137 -21.45 -4.38 -18.02
N CYS A 138 -22.23 -4.51 -16.95
CA CYS A 138 -22.14 -5.63 -16.02
C CYS A 138 -22.49 -6.96 -16.69
N VAL A 139 -23.55 -6.98 -17.52
CA VAL A 139 -23.92 -8.18 -18.28
C VAL A 139 -22.85 -8.53 -19.31
N PHE A 140 -22.34 -7.56 -20.06
CA PHE A 140 -21.33 -7.84 -21.10
C PHE A 140 -20.02 -8.38 -20.51
N PHE A 141 -19.40 -7.67 -19.58
CA PHE A 141 -18.12 -8.10 -18.98
C PHE A 141 -18.32 -9.29 -18.03
N GLY A 142 -19.35 -9.25 -17.19
CA GLY A 142 -19.65 -10.32 -16.24
C GLY A 142 -19.93 -11.66 -16.91
N THR A 143 -20.62 -11.68 -18.06
CA THR A 143 -20.86 -12.95 -18.78
C THR A 143 -19.57 -13.52 -19.36
N ILE A 144 -18.75 -12.72 -20.04
CA ILE A 144 -17.47 -13.14 -20.61
C ILE A 144 -16.55 -13.70 -19.51
N GLU A 145 -16.42 -12.98 -18.41
CA GLU A 145 -15.56 -13.36 -17.29
C GLU A 145 -16.08 -14.61 -16.57
N THR A 146 -17.39 -14.75 -16.37
CA THR A 146 -17.98 -15.92 -15.71
C THR A 146 -17.84 -17.18 -16.59
N ILE A 147 -18.00 -17.05 -17.90
CA ILE A 147 -17.76 -18.15 -18.85
C ILE A 147 -16.30 -18.56 -18.80
N TYR A 148 -15.39 -17.60 -18.82
CA TYR A 148 -13.95 -17.89 -18.75
C TYR A 148 -13.55 -18.50 -17.41
N LEU A 149 -14.09 -17.98 -16.29
CA LEU A 149 -13.89 -18.55 -14.96
C LEU A 149 -14.37 -20.00 -14.90
N SER A 150 -15.57 -20.28 -15.42
CA SER A 150 -16.12 -21.63 -15.51
C SER A 150 -15.21 -22.57 -16.32
N SER A 151 -14.58 -22.05 -17.39
CA SER A 151 -13.65 -22.81 -18.22
C SER A 151 -12.28 -23.06 -17.55
N VAL A 152 -11.88 -22.29 -16.53
CA VAL A 152 -10.56 -22.46 -15.90
C VAL A 152 -10.70 -23.11 -14.51
N LEU A 153 -11.88 -23.09 -13.89
CA LEU A 153 -12.12 -23.64 -12.56
C LEU A 153 -11.78 -25.13 -12.40
N TYR A 154 -11.87 -25.96 -13.45
CA TYR A 154 -11.46 -27.37 -13.35
C TYR A 154 -9.96 -27.53 -13.05
N LYS A 155 -9.13 -26.55 -13.46
CA LYS A 155 -7.68 -26.49 -13.20
C LYS A 155 -7.33 -26.07 -11.78
N PHE A 156 -8.34 -25.85 -10.93
CA PHE A 156 -8.14 -25.49 -9.53
C PHE A 156 -7.31 -26.55 -8.80
N VAL A 157 -7.60 -27.83 -9.03
CA VAL A 157 -6.92 -28.96 -8.40
C VAL A 157 -5.49 -29.14 -8.95
N GLU A 158 -5.24 -28.71 -10.18
CA GLU A 158 -3.93 -28.81 -10.88
C GLU A 158 -2.92 -27.72 -10.45
N GLY A 159 -3.26 -26.90 -9.44
CA GLY A 159 -2.38 -25.86 -8.90
C GLY A 159 -2.99 -24.47 -8.85
N GLY A 160 -4.21 -24.31 -9.37
CA GLY A 160 -5.02 -23.08 -9.29
C GLY A 160 -5.22 -22.49 -7.91
N TYR A 161 -5.17 -23.33 -6.88
CA TYR A 161 -5.35 -22.90 -5.48
C TYR A 161 -4.18 -22.08 -4.94
N LEU A 162 -2.97 -22.19 -5.52
CA LEU A 162 -1.77 -21.60 -4.92
C LEU A 162 -1.84 -20.06 -4.79
N PRO A 163 -2.19 -19.27 -5.82
CA PRO A 163 -2.29 -17.83 -5.68
C PRO A 163 -3.39 -17.40 -4.71
N LEU A 164 -4.46 -18.20 -4.59
CA LEU A 164 -5.53 -17.96 -3.63
C LEU A 164 -5.06 -18.18 -2.19
N VAL A 165 -4.24 -19.21 -1.95
CA VAL A 165 -3.58 -19.43 -0.65
C VAL A 165 -2.65 -18.26 -0.32
N PHE A 166 -1.80 -17.82 -1.26
CA PHE A 166 -0.96 -16.65 -1.05
C PHE A 166 -1.76 -15.39 -0.75
N SER A 167 -2.84 -15.15 -1.49
CA SER A 167 -3.77 -14.04 -1.26
C SER A 167 -4.39 -14.11 0.15
N LEU A 168 -4.83 -15.30 0.58
CA LEU A 168 -5.43 -15.50 1.91
C LEU A 168 -4.43 -15.25 3.05
N ILE A 169 -3.19 -15.70 2.90
CA ILE A 169 -2.11 -15.46 3.87
C ILE A 169 -1.82 -13.96 3.98
N LEU A 170 -1.62 -13.28 2.84
CA LEU A 170 -1.37 -11.84 2.82
C LEU A 170 -2.56 -11.06 3.38
N MET A 171 -3.80 -11.44 3.03
CA MET A 171 -5.02 -10.83 3.56
C MET A 171 -5.12 -10.97 5.07
N THR A 172 -4.72 -12.13 5.61
CA THR A 172 -4.71 -12.38 7.06
C THR A 172 -3.69 -11.49 7.75
N ILE A 173 -2.47 -11.36 7.20
CA ILE A 173 -1.45 -10.44 7.72
C ILE A 173 -1.96 -9.00 7.71
N MET A 174 -2.55 -8.56 6.58
CA MET A 174 -3.12 -7.21 6.45
C MET A 174 -4.28 -6.98 7.42
N GLY A 175 -5.17 -7.95 7.59
CA GLY A 175 -6.31 -7.89 8.49
C GLY A 175 -5.90 -7.81 9.95
N ILE A 176 -4.95 -8.65 10.38
CA ILE A 176 -4.38 -8.60 11.74
C ILE A 176 -3.70 -7.25 11.96
N TRP A 177 -2.89 -6.78 11.01
CA TRP A 177 -2.19 -5.51 11.15
C TRP A 177 -3.15 -4.32 11.26
N HIS A 178 -4.17 -4.28 10.40
CA HIS A 178 -5.20 -3.26 10.43
C HIS A 178 -5.96 -3.27 11.77
N TYR A 179 -6.33 -4.46 12.25
CA TYR A 179 -7.00 -4.63 13.55
C TYR A 179 -6.14 -4.09 14.70
N VAL A 180 -4.86 -4.47 14.75
CA VAL A 180 -3.91 -3.99 15.78
C VAL A 180 -3.73 -2.48 15.69
N HIS A 181 -3.59 -1.94 14.48
CA HIS A 181 -3.44 -0.50 14.26
C HIS A 181 -4.67 0.26 14.75
N GLN A 182 -5.89 -0.22 14.45
CA GLN A 182 -7.12 0.37 14.93
C GLN A 182 -7.22 0.29 16.46
N LYS A 183 -6.91 -0.85 17.06
CA LYS A 183 -6.96 -1.03 18.52
C LYS A 183 -5.95 -0.16 19.26
N ARG A 184 -4.74 -0.01 18.71
CA ARG A 184 -3.74 0.92 19.24
C ARG A 184 -4.26 2.35 19.21
N TYR A 185 -4.84 2.77 18.08
CA TYR A 185 -5.39 4.12 17.93
C TYR A 185 -6.54 4.38 18.92
N GLU A 186 -7.46 3.42 19.08
CA GLU A 186 -8.54 3.49 20.08
C GLU A 186 -7.99 3.57 21.51
N PHE A 187 -6.97 2.77 21.84
CA PHE A 187 -6.31 2.79 23.14
C PHE A 187 -5.66 4.14 23.43
N GLU A 188 -4.93 4.71 22.48
CA GLU A 188 -4.29 6.03 22.63
C GLU A 188 -5.33 7.15 22.78
N LEU A 189 -6.46 7.07 22.07
CA LEU A 189 -7.54 8.05 22.17
C LEU A 189 -8.21 8.03 23.55
N ASN A 190 -8.44 6.83 24.08
CA ASN A 190 -9.10 6.63 25.38
C ASN A 190 -8.16 6.96 26.55
N ASN A 191 -6.86 6.68 26.42
CA ASN A 191 -5.84 6.98 27.42
C ASN A 191 -5.10 8.29 27.14
N LYS A 192 -5.75 9.24 26.47
CA LYS A 192 -5.20 10.57 26.27
C LYS A 192 -4.89 11.21 27.63
N VAL A 193 -3.78 11.91 27.69
CA VAL A 193 -3.36 12.60 28.91
C VAL A 193 -4.40 13.66 29.28
N SER A 194 -4.82 13.65 30.54
CA SER A 194 -5.79 14.61 31.06
C SER A 194 -5.19 16.02 31.13
N LYS A 195 -6.04 17.05 31.08
CA LYS A 195 -5.57 18.44 31.21
C LYS A 195 -4.94 18.68 32.59
N GLU A 196 -5.43 17.97 33.59
CA GLU A 196 -4.98 18.01 34.98
C GLU A 196 -3.53 17.52 35.12
N TYR A 197 -3.16 16.44 34.42
CA TYR A 197 -1.78 15.95 34.43
C TYR A 197 -0.80 16.97 33.83
N ILE A 198 -1.18 17.65 32.74
CA ILE A 198 -0.34 18.70 32.15
C ILE A 198 -0.13 19.85 33.13
N LYS A 199 -1.18 20.23 33.87
CA LYS A 199 -1.08 21.27 34.90
C LYS A 199 -0.07 20.88 35.97
N GLN A 200 -0.18 19.67 36.52
CA GLN A 200 0.76 19.15 37.51
C GLN A 200 2.19 19.12 36.97
N LEU A 201 2.38 18.73 35.70
CA LEU A 201 3.68 18.65 35.06
C LEU A 201 4.35 20.03 34.89
N VAL A 202 3.58 21.08 34.63
CA VAL A 202 4.13 22.43 34.46
C VAL A 202 4.43 23.08 35.81
N GLU A 203 3.67 22.73 36.85
CA GLU A 203 3.87 23.23 38.21
C GLU A 203 4.98 22.47 38.97
N ASP A 204 5.40 21.29 38.50
CA ASP A 204 6.43 20.50 39.17
C ASP A 204 7.83 21.14 39.04
N PRO A 205 8.43 21.62 40.14
CA PRO A 205 9.74 22.26 40.13
C PRO A 205 10.89 21.29 39.79
N LYS A 206 10.65 19.98 39.77
CA LYS A 206 11.65 18.97 39.39
C LYS A 206 11.87 18.88 37.88
N ILE A 207 10.98 19.46 37.07
CA ILE A 207 11.03 19.39 35.62
C ILE A 207 11.71 20.65 35.08
N ASN A 208 12.90 20.47 34.52
CA ASN A 208 13.67 21.59 33.99
C ASN A 208 13.15 22.00 32.60
N ARG A 209 12.94 23.31 32.39
CA ARG A 209 12.64 23.84 31.04
C ARG A 209 13.93 24.28 30.34
N VAL A 210 14.33 23.54 29.31
CA VAL A 210 15.51 23.84 28.50
C VAL A 210 15.13 24.79 27.35
N PRO A 211 15.94 25.82 27.04
CA PRO A 211 15.68 26.69 25.89
C PRO A 211 15.69 25.88 24.58
N GLY A 212 14.72 26.16 23.70
CA GLY A 212 14.59 25.47 22.41
C GLY A 212 13.16 25.03 22.09
N ILE A 213 13.01 24.41 20.92
CA ILE A 213 11.73 23.88 20.40
C ILE A 213 11.81 22.35 20.39
N GLY A 214 10.90 21.70 21.11
CA GLY A 214 10.72 20.26 21.06
C GLY A 214 9.60 19.90 20.08
N LEU A 215 9.88 19.02 19.12
CA LEU A 215 8.86 18.46 18.23
C LEU A 215 8.56 17.03 18.67
N LEU A 216 7.29 16.73 18.96
CA LEU A 216 6.85 15.38 19.30
C LEU A 216 5.81 14.89 18.31
N TYR A 217 6.13 13.82 17.60
CA TYR A 217 5.19 13.20 16.67
C TYR A 217 4.08 12.46 17.43
N SER A 218 2.83 12.67 17.02
CA SER A 218 1.64 12.03 17.60
C SER A 218 0.65 11.65 16.51
N GLU A 219 0.15 10.42 16.53
CA GLU A 219 -0.91 9.98 15.62
C GLU A 219 -2.30 10.53 16.03
N LEU A 220 -2.45 10.97 17.28
CA LEU A 220 -3.68 11.57 17.81
C LEU A 220 -3.86 13.02 17.33
N VAL A 221 -4.98 13.28 16.64
CA VAL A 221 -5.40 14.65 16.25
C VAL A 221 -5.87 15.45 17.46
N GLN A 222 -6.36 14.74 18.48
CA GLN A 222 -6.93 15.31 19.71
C GLN A 222 -6.35 14.63 20.95
N GLY A 223 -5.85 15.43 21.88
CA GLY A 223 -5.20 14.98 23.11
C GLY A 223 -3.68 15.06 23.05
N ILE A 224 -3.03 14.73 24.15
CA ILE A 224 -1.59 14.45 24.23
C ILE A 224 -1.44 12.93 24.34
N PRO A 225 -0.50 12.31 23.61
CA PRO A 225 -0.34 10.86 23.64
C PRO A 225 0.14 10.37 25.02
N PRO A 226 -0.29 9.17 25.45
CA PRO A 226 0.05 8.61 26.77
C PRO A 226 1.56 8.38 26.97
N ILE A 227 2.33 8.30 25.89
CA ILE A 227 3.79 8.18 25.96
C ILE A 227 4.49 9.42 26.53
N PHE A 228 3.86 10.60 26.42
CA PHE A 228 4.46 11.86 26.87
C PHE A 228 4.76 11.88 28.38
N PRO A 229 3.81 11.53 29.28
CA PRO A 229 4.09 11.31 30.70
C PRO A 229 5.29 10.40 30.97
N HIS A 230 5.36 9.28 30.26
CA HIS A 230 6.41 8.28 30.44
C HIS A 230 7.78 8.77 29.97
N PHE A 231 7.79 9.58 28.91
CA PHE A 231 8.98 10.26 28.44
C PHE A 231 9.50 11.24 29.50
N ILE A 232 8.62 12.03 30.11
CA ILE A 232 9.02 13.01 31.13
C ILE A 232 9.42 12.35 32.45
N SER A 233 8.83 11.22 32.83
CA SER A 233 9.29 10.47 34.00
C SER A 233 10.70 9.91 33.82
N SER A 234 11.08 9.61 32.58
CA SER A 234 12.42 9.08 32.26
C SER A 234 13.45 10.21 32.07
N ILE A 235 13.02 11.33 31.50
CA ILE A 235 13.83 12.51 31.23
C ILE A 235 13.08 13.73 31.77
N PRO A 236 13.39 14.23 32.98
CA PRO A 236 12.68 15.33 33.62
C PRO A 236 13.09 16.69 33.03
N SER A 237 12.98 16.82 31.71
CA SER A 237 13.33 18.00 30.93
C SER A 237 12.33 18.20 29.80
N ILE A 238 11.82 19.44 29.67
CA ILE A 238 10.91 19.84 28.59
C ILE A 238 11.49 21.06 27.88
N HIS A 239 11.31 21.14 26.57
CA HIS A 239 11.71 22.32 25.81
C HIS A 239 10.81 23.53 26.12
N SER A 240 11.36 24.74 26.00
CA SER A 240 10.66 25.99 26.27
C SER A 240 9.39 26.18 25.42
N VAL A 241 9.39 25.62 24.21
CA VAL A 241 8.24 25.51 23.31
C VAL A 241 8.13 24.05 22.89
N LEU A 242 6.96 23.45 23.06
CA LEU A 242 6.71 22.06 22.66
C LEU A 242 5.61 22.03 21.60
N ILE A 243 5.85 21.37 20.48
CA ILE A 243 4.90 21.24 19.38
C ILE A 243 4.59 19.76 19.14
N PHE A 244 3.34 19.38 19.36
CA PHE A 244 2.81 18.07 18.98
C PHE A 244 2.45 18.08 17.51
N VAL A 245 3.18 17.32 16.70
CA VAL A 245 3.00 17.26 15.25
C VAL A 245 2.24 16.00 14.87
N SER A 246 1.13 16.15 14.17
CA SER A 246 0.29 15.05 13.68
C SER A 246 0.14 15.13 12.18
N ILE A 247 0.62 14.13 11.46
CA ILE A 247 0.52 14.05 9.99
C ILE A 247 -0.70 13.19 9.63
N LYS A 248 -1.62 13.74 8.83
CA LYS A 248 -2.83 13.05 8.36
C LYS A 248 -2.96 13.14 6.85
N LYS A 249 -3.13 11.99 6.21
CA LYS A 249 -3.44 11.89 4.79
C LYS A 249 -4.95 11.90 4.60
N LEU A 250 -5.46 12.75 3.73
CA LEU A 250 -6.88 12.94 3.45
C LEU A 250 -7.21 12.39 2.04
N PRO A 251 -8.43 11.86 1.82
CA PRO A 251 -8.86 11.33 0.52
C PRO A 251 -9.26 12.45 -0.46
N ILE A 252 -8.51 13.55 -0.48
CA ILE A 252 -8.70 14.69 -1.40
C ILE A 252 -7.43 14.91 -2.22
N SER A 253 -7.59 15.45 -3.44
CA SER A 253 -6.48 15.59 -4.39
C SER A 253 -5.36 16.49 -3.84
N LYS A 254 -5.74 17.72 -3.47
CA LYS A 254 -4.82 18.73 -2.95
C LYS A 254 -5.50 19.47 -1.82
N VAL A 255 -4.84 19.59 -0.68
CA VAL A 255 -5.29 20.42 0.44
C VAL A 255 -4.93 21.87 0.13
N THR A 256 -5.83 22.80 0.42
CA THR A 256 -5.51 24.23 0.28
C THR A 256 -4.35 24.61 1.23
N PRO A 257 -3.45 25.53 0.85
CA PRO A 257 -2.30 25.89 1.69
C PRO A 257 -2.69 26.34 3.10
N GLU A 258 -3.85 26.98 3.24
CA GLU A 258 -4.40 27.47 4.51
C GLU A 258 -4.87 26.34 5.44
N GLU A 259 -5.37 25.24 4.89
CA GLU A 259 -5.82 24.07 5.67
C GLU A 259 -4.73 23.01 5.85
N ARG A 260 -3.58 23.18 5.19
CA ARG A 260 -2.46 22.24 5.23
C ARG A 260 -1.81 22.17 6.61
N PHE A 261 -1.68 23.31 7.29
CA PHE A 261 -1.07 23.40 8.61
C PHE A 261 -2.05 24.02 9.61
N LEU A 262 -2.67 23.17 10.43
CA LEU A 262 -3.58 23.62 11.47
C LEU A 262 -2.85 23.72 12.81
N PHE A 263 -2.51 24.93 13.19
CA PHE A 263 -1.93 25.23 14.50
C PHE A 263 -3.02 25.52 15.53
N ARG A 264 -2.94 24.87 16.69
CA ARG A 264 -3.80 25.12 17.84
C ARG A 264 -2.98 25.13 19.12
N HIS A 265 -3.35 25.96 20.08
CA HIS A 265 -2.77 25.88 21.42
C HIS A 265 -3.35 24.71 22.19
N VAL A 266 -2.51 24.03 22.96
CA VAL A 266 -2.98 23.18 24.05
C VAL A 266 -3.27 24.10 25.23
N GLU A 267 -4.53 24.19 25.64
CA GLU A 267 -4.94 25.05 26.76
C GLU A 267 -4.39 24.52 28.09
N PRO A 268 -3.97 25.41 29.02
CA PRO A 268 -3.85 26.87 28.93
C PRO A 268 -2.64 27.37 28.11
N ARG A 269 -2.76 28.56 27.51
CA ARG A 269 -1.72 29.18 26.65
C ARG A 269 -0.36 29.39 27.34
N GLU A 270 -0.38 29.52 28.66
CA GLU A 270 0.79 29.73 29.51
C GLU A 270 1.82 28.60 29.40
N TYR A 271 1.40 27.40 29.02
CA TYR A 271 2.28 26.23 28.96
C TYR A 271 3.23 26.24 27.76
N ARG A 272 3.02 27.13 26.78
CA ARG A 272 3.77 27.20 25.51
C ARG A 272 3.79 25.86 24.76
N MET A 273 2.70 25.11 24.88
CA MET A 273 2.46 23.86 24.18
C MET A 273 1.53 24.09 23.00
N PHE A 274 1.96 23.65 21.82
CA PHE A 274 1.26 23.82 20.56
C PHE A 274 0.95 22.46 19.96
N ARG A 275 -0.12 22.40 19.16
CA ARG A 275 -0.41 21.29 18.27
C ARG A 275 -0.37 21.78 16.85
N CYS A 276 0.31 21.05 15.98
CA CYS A 276 0.30 21.25 14.54
C CYS A 276 -0.27 19.98 13.90
N VAL A 277 -1.43 20.10 13.23
CA VAL A 277 -1.96 19.02 12.40
C VAL A 277 -1.61 19.34 10.95
N VAL A 278 -0.75 18.52 10.36
CA VAL A 278 -0.35 18.62 8.96
C VAL A 278 -1.24 17.71 8.13
N ARG A 279 -1.93 18.27 7.15
CA ARG A 279 -2.86 17.57 6.26
C ARG A 279 -2.28 17.47 4.86
N TYR A 280 -2.25 16.26 4.31
CA TYR A 280 -1.80 16.01 2.93
C TYR A 280 -2.90 15.33 2.12
N GLY A 281 -3.17 15.84 0.93
CA GLY A 281 -3.93 15.13 -0.10
C GLY A 281 -3.09 14.07 -0.79
N TYR A 282 -3.72 13.24 -1.62
CA TYR A 282 -3.01 12.16 -2.31
C TYR A 282 -2.13 12.63 -3.49
N LYS A 283 -2.25 13.89 -3.93
CA LYS A 283 -1.31 14.53 -4.87
C LYS A 283 -0.45 15.63 -4.21
N ASP A 284 -0.54 15.79 -2.89
CA ASP A 284 0.28 16.79 -2.21
C ASP A 284 1.70 16.25 -1.98
N PHE A 285 2.66 16.93 -2.60
CA PHE A 285 4.07 16.64 -2.42
C PHE A 285 4.47 16.81 -0.94
N MET A 286 4.97 15.72 -0.35
CA MET A 286 5.74 15.77 0.89
C MET A 286 7.18 16.10 0.52
N GLY A 287 7.73 17.18 1.09
CA GLY A 287 9.11 17.56 0.86
C GLY A 287 10.05 16.38 1.09
N THR A 288 11.13 16.30 0.30
CA THR A 288 12.17 15.30 0.47
C THR A 288 12.74 15.39 1.89
N PRO A 289 12.95 14.27 2.60
CA PRO A 289 13.69 14.30 3.85
C PRO A 289 15.10 14.81 3.54
N VAL A 290 15.37 16.06 3.87
CA VAL A 290 16.74 16.55 3.94
C VAL A 290 17.36 15.81 5.13
N GLU A 291 18.46 15.08 4.90
CA GLU A 291 19.22 14.47 5.99
C GLU A 291 19.59 15.57 6.98
N PHE A 292 18.94 15.55 8.15
CA PHE A 292 19.13 16.55 9.20
C PHE A 292 20.58 16.56 9.72
N GLU A 293 21.33 15.48 9.52
CA GLU A 293 22.73 15.34 9.95
C GLU A 293 23.75 16.14 9.11
N GLN A 294 23.35 16.78 7.99
CA GLN A 294 24.24 17.59 7.15
C GLN A 294 24.09 19.12 7.34
N GLN A 295 23.43 19.58 8.41
CA GLN A 295 23.32 21.02 8.77
C GLN A 295 23.89 21.28 10.16
#